data_AF-A0AAE9XTG7-F1
#
_entry.id   AF-A0AAE9XTG7-F1
#
_cell.length_a   1.000
_cell.length_b   1.000
_cell.length_c   1.000
_cell.angle_alpha   90.00
_cell.angle_beta   90.00
_cell.angle_gamma   90.00
#
_symmetry.space_group_name_H-M   'P 1'
#
loop_
_entity.id
_entity.type
_entity.pdbx_description
1 polymer ?
#
loop_
_entity_poly.entity_id
_entity_poly.type
_entity_poly.pdbx_seq_one_letter_code
_entity_poly.pdbx_strand_id
1 'polypeptide(L)' 'MDPAEGSLSMNFVGMLTDSRSFISYTRHEYFRRLFCDYIGDLVERGEIPNNEALLEKLITNVSYNNAVAYFDAADVVSK' A
#
# COMPACT_ATOMS: atom_id res chain seq x y z
N MET A 1 10.95 -13.74 10.09
CA MET A 1 10.93 -12.27 9.89
C MET A 1 9.47 -11.88 10.08
N ASP A 2 9.14 -11.40 11.27
CA ASP A 2 7.77 -10.99 11.62
C ASP A 2 7.48 -9.63 10.97
N PRO A 3 6.48 -9.49 10.09
CA PRO A 3 6.20 -8.23 9.37
C PRO A 3 5.65 -7.10 10.25
N ALA A 4 5.42 -7.34 11.55
CA ALA A 4 4.77 -6.38 12.43
C ALA A 4 5.67 -5.26 13.02
N GLU A 5 7.00 -5.36 12.95
CA GLU A 5 7.88 -4.51 13.81
C GLU A 5 8.56 -3.31 13.12
N GLY A 6 8.16 -2.91 11.91
CA GLY A 6 8.74 -1.69 11.34
C GLY A 6 8.00 -1.12 10.14
N SER A 7 7.18 -0.10 10.36
CA SER A 7 6.69 0.81 9.32
C SER A 7 5.53 0.33 8.42
N LEU A 8 4.65 -0.57 8.88
CA LEU A 8 3.49 -1.01 8.08
C LEU A 8 2.15 -0.68 8.75
N SER A 9 1.73 0.59 8.67
CA SER A 9 0.33 0.97 8.86
C SER A 9 0.15 2.40 8.38
N MET A 10 -0.65 2.60 7.33
CA MET A 10 -1.00 3.90 6.72
C MET A 10 0.08 4.73 6.03
N ASN A 11 1.32 4.80 6.52
CA ASN A 11 2.37 5.69 5.97
C ASN A 11 3.19 5.08 4.82
N PHE A 12 2.90 3.85 4.42
CA PHE A 12 3.60 3.18 3.34
C PHE A 12 3.27 3.85 1.99
N VAL A 13 4.30 4.29 1.26
CA VAL A 13 4.17 5.06 0.01
C VAL A 13 3.50 4.22 -1.09
N GLY A 14 3.79 2.92 -1.16
CA GLY A 14 3.21 1.98 -2.13
C GLY A 14 4.23 1.07 -2.79
N MET A 15 3.87 0.46 -3.91
CA MET A 15 4.71 -0.47 -4.69
C MET A 15 5.26 0.20 -5.95
N LEU A 16 6.44 -0.23 -6.43
CA LEU A 16 7.01 0.14 -7.72
C LEU A 16 7.38 -1.11 -8.53
N THR A 17 7.29 -1.05 -9.86
CA THR A 17 7.65 -2.21 -10.71
C THR A 17 9.16 -2.42 -10.85
N ASP A 18 9.95 -1.35 -10.72
CA ASP A 18 11.39 -1.27 -11.04
C ASP A 18 11.75 -2.00 -12.35
N SER A 19 10.99 -1.73 -13.41
CA SER A 19 11.16 -2.42 -14.68
C SER A 19 10.89 -1.51 -15.85
N ARG A 20 11.69 -1.70 -16.90
CA ARG A 20 11.58 -1.00 -18.18
C ARG A 20 10.59 -1.68 -19.15
N SER A 21 10.00 -2.81 -18.75
CA SER A 21 9.03 -3.56 -19.56
C SER A 21 7.59 -3.14 -19.24
N PHE A 22 6.80 -2.82 -20.26
CA PHE A 22 5.36 -2.52 -20.11
C PHE A 22 4.56 -3.67 -19.49
N ILE A 23 4.97 -4.92 -19.67
CA ILE A 23 4.24 -6.08 -19.12
C ILE A 23 4.38 -6.17 -17.59
N SER A 24 5.36 -5.47 -17.02
CA SER A 24 5.63 -5.51 -15.58
C SER A 24 4.59 -4.80 -14.72
N TYR A 25 3.64 -4.06 -15.29
CA TYR A 25 2.55 -3.45 -14.50
C TYR A 25 1.67 -4.48 -13.81
N THR A 26 1.65 -5.72 -14.30
CA THR A 26 1.03 -6.88 -13.61
C THR A 26 1.60 -7.11 -12.21
N ARG A 27 2.82 -6.65 -11.91
CA ARG A 27 3.42 -6.70 -10.57
C ARG A 27 2.64 -5.87 -9.56
N HIS A 28 1.99 -4.77 -9.97
CA HIS A 28 1.13 -4.00 -9.06
C HIS A 28 -0.13 -4.77 -8.68
N GLU A 29 -0.73 -5.50 -9.62
CA GLU A 29 -1.88 -6.34 -9.33
C GLU A 29 -1.49 -7.46 -8.36
N TYR A 30 -0.35 -8.11 -8.60
CA TYR A 30 0.16 -9.15 -7.71
C TYR A 30 0.42 -8.61 -6.29
N PHE A 31 1.06 -7.44 -6.17
CA PHE A 31 1.23 -6.76 -4.89
C PHE A 31 -0.10 -6.47 -4.19
N ARG A 32 -1.09 -5.92 -4.92
CA ARG A 32 -2.41 -5.60 -4.34
C ARG A 32 -3.12 -6.83 -3.79
N ARG A 33 -3.05 -7.96 -4.50
CA ARG A 33 -3.63 -9.23 -4.04
C ARG A 33 -2.98 -9.68 -2.73
N LEU A 34 -1.64 -9.78 -2.72
CA LEU A 34 -0.91 -10.17 -1.51
C LEU A 34 -1.14 -9.22 -0.34
N PHE A 35 -1.24 -7.91 -0.61
CA PHE A 35 -1.51 -6.92 0.42
C PHE A 35 -2.93 -7.08 1.00
N CYS A 36 -3.94 -7.26 0.15
CA CYS A 36 -5.31 -7.51 0.62
C CYS A 36 -5.43 -8.82 1.40
N ASP A 37 -4.76 -9.89 0.96
CA ASP A 37 -4.74 -11.17 1.67
C ASP A 37 -4.11 -11.01 3.06
N TYR A 38 -2.96 -10.32 3.14
CA TYR A 38 -2.28 -10.03 4.42
C TYR A 38 -3.15 -9.19 5.37
N ILE A 39 -3.83 -8.16 4.86
CA ILE A 39 -4.75 -7.34 5.68
C ILE A 39 -5.96 -8.18 6.12
N GLY A 40 -6.48 -9.06 5.26
CA GLY A 40 -7.54 -10.00 5.61
C GLY A 40 -7.15 -10.89 6.79
N ASP A 41 -5.98 -11.50 6.74
CA ASP A 41 -5.46 -12.34 7.82
C ASP A 41 -5.31 -11.57 9.16
N LEU A 42 -4.96 -10.29 9.11
CA LEU A 42 -4.87 -9.43 10.30
C LEU A 42 -6.25 -9.10 10.88
N VAL A 43 -7.25 -8.89 10.02
CA VAL A 43 -8.64 -8.68 10.43
C VAL A 43 -9.22 -9.96 11.05
N GLU A 44 -8.97 -11.13 10.44
CA GLU A 44 -9.41 -12.42 10.97
C GLU A 44 -8.79 -12.76 12.33
N ARG A 45 -7.52 -12.38 12.55
CA ARG A 45 -6.84 -12.49 13.85
C ARG A 45 -7.31 -11.46 14.88
N GLY A 46 -8.12 -10.48 14.49
CA GLY A 46 -8.59 -9.41 15.37
C GLY A 46 -7.52 -8.37 15.71
N GLU A 47 -6.41 -8.32 14.97
CA GLU A 47 -5.33 -7.34 15.16
C GLU A 47 -5.72 -5.96 14.61
N ILE A 48 -6.60 -5.92 13.61
CA ILE A 48 -7.13 -4.69 12.99
C ILE A 48 -8.66 -4.73 13.01
N PRO A 49 -9.36 -3.61 13.28
CA PRO A 49 -10.81 -3.57 13.25
C PRO A 49 -11.36 -3.90 11.85
N ASN A 50 -12.35 -4.79 11.80
CA ASN A 50 -13.12 -5.08 10.59
C ASN A 50 -14.09 -3.93 10.26
N ASN A 51 -13.54 -2.79 9.86
CA ASN A 51 -14.31 -1.62 9.43
C ASN A 51 -14.02 -1.37 7.96
N GLU A 52 -15.00 -1.65 7.11
CA GLU A 52 -14.91 -1.56 5.66
C GLU A 52 -14.39 -0.20 5.19
N ALA A 53 -14.90 0.91 5.74
CA ALA A 53 -14.48 2.26 5.34
C ALA A 53 -13.01 2.55 5.70
N LEU A 54 -12.51 2.02 6.82
CA LEU A 54 -11.10 2.16 7.21
C LEU A 54 -10.20 1.29 6.33
N LEU A 55 -10.63 0.07 6.02
CA LEU A 55 -9.89 -0.87 5.19
C LEU A 55 -9.82 -0.38 3.74
N GLU A 56 -10.93 0.11 3.18
CA GLU A 56 -10.98 0.72 1.84
C GLU A 56 -10.01 1.92 1.77
N LYS A 57 -10.05 2.79 2.78
CA LYS A 57 -9.15 3.94 2.85
C LYS A 57 -7.69 3.51 2.93
N LEU A 58 -7.36 2.51 3.74
CA LEU A 58 -5.99 1.96 3.87
C LEU A 58 -5.50 1.40 2.52
N ILE A 59 -6.29 0.53 1.89
CA ILE A 59 -5.93 -0.13 0.64
C ILE A 59 -5.77 0.89 -0.49
N THR A 60 -6.69 1.85 -0.59
CA THR A 60 -6.65 2.91 -1.61
C THR A 60 -5.44 3.83 -1.41
N ASN A 61 -5.14 4.16 -0.15
CA ASN A 61 -3.98 4.99 0.18
C ASN A 61 -2.67 4.30 -0.20
N VAL A 62 -2.48 3.05 0.21
CA VAL A 62 -1.28 2.27 -0.12
C VAL A 62 -1.16 2.00 -1.62
N SER A 63 -2.28 1.79 -2.32
CA SER A 63 -2.27 1.45 -3.73
C SER A 63 -2.05 2.64 -4.67
N TYR A 64 -2.28 3.87 -4.20
CA TYR A 64 -2.21 5.07 -5.03
C TYR A 64 -1.99 6.38 -4.24
N ASN A 65 -2.92 6.75 -3.34
CA ASN A 65 -2.95 8.14 -2.81
C ASN A 65 -1.67 8.53 -2.06
N ASN A 66 -1.05 7.61 -1.34
CA ASN A 66 0.18 7.89 -0.60
C ASN A 66 1.35 8.21 -1.55
N ALA A 67 1.49 7.47 -2.64
CA ALA A 67 2.51 7.73 -3.65
C ALA A 67 2.31 9.11 -4.28
N VAL A 68 1.08 9.40 -4.71
CA VAL A 68 0.74 10.71 -5.30
C VAL A 68 1.02 11.84 -4.32
N ALA A 69 0.50 11.75 -3.09
CA ALA A 69 0.72 12.78 -2.08
C ALA A 69 2.21 12.98 -1.74
N TYR A 70 2.99 11.90 -1.69
CA TYR A 70 4.42 11.96 -1.39
C TYR A 70 5.23 12.65 -2.49
N PHE A 71 4.98 12.30 -3.75
CA PHE A 71 5.73 12.86 -4.88
C PHE A 71 5.21 14.23 -5.32
N ASP A 72 3.89 14.48 -5.25
CA ASP A 72 3.32 15.82 -5.53
C ASP A 72 3.76 16.84 -4.47
N ALA A 73 3.84 16.44 -3.19
CA ALA A 73 4.36 17.33 -2.14
C ALA A 73 5.87 17.62 -2.31
N ALA A 74 6.64 16.67 -2.84
CA ALA A 74 8.06 16.86 -3.13
C ALA A 74 8.30 17.81 -4.33
N ASP A 75 7.41 17.79 -5.32
CA ASP A 75 7.49 18.67 -6.49
C ASP A 75 7.18 20.14 -6.17
N VAL A 76 6.40 20.43 -5.12
CA VAL A 76 6.15 21.82 -4.65
C VAL A 76 7.37 22.42 -3.95
N VAL A 77 8.22 21.61 -3.30
CA VAL A 77 9.44 22.07 -2.62
C VAL A 77 10.58 22.35 -3.61
N SER A 78 10.48 21.77 -4.82
CA SER A 78 11.53 21.83 -5.85
C SER A 78 11.41 23.03 -6.80
N LYS A 79 10.49 23.97 -6.53
CA LYS A 79 10.17 25.10 -7.41
C LYS A 79 10.31 26.46 -6.71
#